data_AF-A0A8T6MAU2-F1
#
_entry.id   AF-A0A8T6MAU2-F1
#
_cell.length_a   1.000
_cell.length_b   1.000
_cell.length_c   1.000
_cell.angle_alpha   90.00
_cell.angle_beta   90.00
_cell.angle_gamma   90.00
#
_symmetry.space_group_name_H-M   'P 1'
#
loop_
_entity.id
_entity.type
_entity.pdbx_description
1 polymer ?
#
loop_
_entity_poly.entity_id
_entity_poly.type
_entity_poly.pdbx_seq_one_letter_code
_entity_poly.pdbx_strand_id
1 'polypeptide(L)'
;MTPTQQFEQFIEENKITVKSKFVPFSLSRNAEEKDKSLNWKVTIMSPKGQYTCDYMKGIGHLPYPQTTFMNLNAYQASGLKDAIDSAVETGVAKKITLSDKKITFGVGNAQFPDPTLKDILESLSLDANVKDYLRFESWASDFGYNVDSREAEKTYKSCQKAAEGLSKVLGGTEKINKLTELLYEIDNEPTPKKVKP
;
A
#
# COMPACT_ATOMS: atom_id res chain seq x y z
N MET A 1 -21.51 10.10 13.85
CA MET A 1 -20.26 10.26 13.10
C MET A 1 -20.30 9.32 11.92
N THR A 2 -19.73 9.71 10.78
CA THR A 2 -19.46 8.78 9.68
C THR A 2 -18.30 7.85 10.07
N PRO A 3 -18.19 6.64 9.48
CA PRO A 3 -17.01 5.78 9.64
C PRO A 3 -15.69 6.51 9.43
N THR A 4 -15.61 7.39 8.42
CA THR A 4 -14.43 8.25 8.21
C THR A 4 -14.12 9.13 9.44
N GLN A 5 -15.12 9.77 10.04
CA GLN A 5 -14.93 10.59 11.25
C GLN A 5 -14.52 9.74 12.46
N GLN A 6 -15.05 8.52 12.58
CA GLN A 6 -14.67 7.59 13.66
C GLN A 6 -13.23 7.11 13.49
N PHE A 7 -12.77 6.88 12.26
CA PHE A 7 -11.37 6.59 11.97
C PHE A 7 -10.46 7.76 12.32
N GLU A 8 -10.79 8.99 11.90
CA GLU A 8 -10.03 10.18 12.25
C GLU A 8 -9.94 10.38 13.77
N GLN A 9 -11.05 10.22 14.48
CA GLN A 9 -11.08 10.25 15.94
C GLN A 9 -10.19 9.15 16.54
N PHE A 10 -10.23 7.92 16.00
CA PHE A 10 -9.38 6.83 16.46
C PHE A 10 -7.89 7.16 16.30
N ILE A 11 -7.50 7.76 15.17
CA ILE A 11 -6.12 8.21 14.93
C ILE A 11 -5.72 9.28 15.95
N GLU A 12 -6.58 10.27 16.20
CA GLU A 12 -6.32 11.37 17.12
C GLU A 12 -6.20 10.90 18.58
N GLU A 13 -7.16 10.10 19.06
CA GLU A 13 -7.17 9.54 20.42
C GLU A 13 -5.91 8.72 20.73
N ASN A 14 -5.45 7.96 19.74
CA ASN A 14 -4.26 7.12 19.86
C ASN A 14 -2.97 7.86 19.47
N LYS A 15 -3.07 9.12 19.03
CA LYS A 15 -1.97 9.96 18.56
C LYS A 15 -1.08 9.24 17.55
N ILE A 16 -1.73 8.56 16.60
CA ILE A 16 -1.04 7.76 15.58
C ILE A 16 -0.49 8.70 14.52
N THR A 17 0.80 8.57 14.24
CA THR A 17 1.48 9.34 13.20
C THR A 17 2.34 8.42 12.35
N VAL A 18 2.62 8.83 11.11
CA VAL A 18 3.46 8.06 10.20
C VAL A 18 4.54 8.92 9.57
N LYS A 19 5.72 8.34 9.43
CA LYS A 19 6.81 8.85 8.58
C LYS A 19 7.05 7.85 7.48
N SER A 20 7.05 8.31 6.24
CA SER A 20 7.41 7.50 5.07
C SER A 20 8.68 8.07 4.44
N LYS A 21 9.57 7.18 4.01
CA LYS A 21 10.75 7.52 3.21
C LYS A 21 10.77 6.62 1.99
N PHE A 22 10.76 7.23 0.80
CA PHE A 22 10.86 6.50 -0.45
C PHE A 22 12.18 5.70 -0.52
N VAL A 23 12.09 4.50 -1.08
CA VAL A 23 13.21 3.59 -1.31
C VAL A 23 13.22 3.23 -2.80
N PRO A 24 14.32 3.50 -3.53
CA PRO A 24 14.47 3.07 -4.92
C PRO A 24 14.22 1.57 -5.07
N PHE A 25 13.56 1.13 -6.15
CA PHE A 25 13.25 -0.27 -6.38
C PHE A 25 14.51 -1.15 -6.32
N SER A 26 15.61 -0.71 -6.95
CA SER A 26 16.92 -1.38 -6.90
C SER A 26 17.51 -1.57 -5.51
N LEU A 27 17.06 -0.79 -4.51
CA LEU A 27 17.49 -0.86 -3.10
C LEU A 27 16.42 -1.44 -2.18
N SER A 28 15.25 -1.81 -2.73
CA SER A 28 14.13 -2.31 -1.96
C SER A 28 14.27 -3.80 -1.65
N ARG A 29 13.47 -4.31 -0.72
CA ARG A 29 13.37 -5.76 -0.49
C ARG A 29 12.85 -6.53 -1.71
N ASN A 30 12.22 -5.82 -2.65
CA ASN A 30 11.60 -6.36 -3.85
C ASN A 30 12.52 -6.23 -5.07
N ALA A 31 13.81 -5.88 -4.90
CA ALA A 31 14.73 -5.63 -6.01
C ALA A 31 14.92 -6.82 -6.97
N GLU A 32 14.69 -8.03 -6.48
CA GLU A 32 14.78 -9.28 -7.26
C GLU A 32 13.45 -9.67 -7.93
N GLU A 33 12.36 -8.96 -7.63
CA GLU A 33 11.06 -9.24 -8.20
C GLU A 33 11.01 -8.86 -9.68
N LYS A 34 10.31 -9.68 -10.48
CA LYS A 34 10.15 -9.42 -11.91
C LYS A 34 9.35 -8.14 -12.15
N ASP A 35 8.29 -7.95 -11.38
CA ASP A 35 7.37 -6.83 -11.52
C ASP A 35 7.78 -5.70 -10.57
N LYS A 36 8.01 -4.52 -11.15
CA LYS A 36 8.47 -3.35 -10.39
C LYS A 36 7.39 -2.83 -9.45
N SER A 37 7.83 -2.20 -8.38
CA SER A 37 6.98 -1.59 -7.37
C SER A 37 7.55 -0.23 -6.93
N LEU A 38 6.66 0.60 -6.38
CA LEU A 38 7.03 1.79 -5.62
C LEU A 38 7.22 1.36 -4.16
N ASN A 39 8.32 1.75 -3.53
CA ASN A 39 8.70 1.21 -2.22
C ASN A 39 8.98 2.33 -1.22
N TRP A 40 8.60 2.11 0.03
CA TRP A 40 8.84 3.03 1.13
C TRP A 40 9.26 2.26 2.39
N LYS A 41 10.17 2.86 3.16
CA LYS A 41 10.36 2.54 4.57
C LYS A 41 9.37 3.37 5.37
N VAL A 42 8.44 2.74 6.06
CA VAL A 42 7.42 3.43 6.84
C VAL A 42 7.62 3.16 8.32
N THR A 43 7.49 4.22 9.14
CA THR A 43 7.54 4.14 10.60
C THR A 43 6.27 4.75 11.16
N ILE A 44 5.46 3.91 11.82
CA ILE A 44 4.26 4.32 12.53
C ILE A 44 4.61 4.50 13.99
N MET A 45 4.12 5.57 14.59
CA MET A 45 4.45 5.98 15.94
C MET A 45 3.19 6.34 16.70
N SER A 46 3.20 6.03 17.99
CA SER A 46 2.23 6.48 18.98
C SER A 46 2.95 6.68 20.33
N PRO A 47 2.26 7.18 21.37
CA PRO A 47 2.81 7.21 22.73
C PRO A 47 3.13 5.82 23.30
N LYS A 48 2.57 4.74 22.74
CA LYS A 48 2.78 3.36 23.20
C LYS A 48 4.01 2.72 22.57
N GLY A 49 4.41 3.18 21.38
CA GLY A 49 5.61 2.69 20.72
C GLY A 49 5.70 3.10 19.27
N GLN A 50 6.69 2.52 18.59
CA GLN A 50 6.88 2.67 17.16
C GLN A 50 7.13 1.32 16.51
N TYR A 51 6.76 1.22 15.23
CA TYR A 51 7.01 0.07 14.39
C TYR A 51 7.42 0.53 12.99
N THR A 52 8.45 -0.11 12.44
CA THR A 52 8.99 0.19 11.12
C THR A 52 8.89 -1.04 10.23
N CYS A 53 8.29 -0.88 9.05
CA CYS A 53 8.17 -1.92 8.04
C CYS A 53 8.42 -1.35 6.63
N ASP A 54 8.54 -2.26 5.67
CA ASP A 54 8.59 -1.90 4.26
C ASP A 54 7.15 -1.93 3.71
N TYR A 55 6.78 -0.88 2.98
CA TYR A 55 5.48 -0.74 2.33
C TYR A 55 5.70 -0.58 0.83
N MET A 56 4.80 -1.16 0.02
CA MET A 56 4.89 -1.05 -1.43
C MET A 56 3.54 -0.74 -2.09
N LYS A 57 3.59 -0.13 -3.27
CA LYS A 57 2.48 -0.03 -4.21
C LYS A 57 2.92 -0.56 -5.56
N GLY A 58 2.01 -1.20 -6.29
CA GLY A 58 2.26 -1.56 -7.69
C GLY A 58 2.43 -0.32 -8.57
N ILE A 59 3.13 -0.47 -9.70
CA ILE A 59 3.31 0.61 -10.70
C ILE A 59 1.98 1.15 -11.26
N GLY A 60 0.87 0.40 -11.12
CA GLY A 60 -0.46 0.86 -11.49
C GLY A 60 -0.97 2.07 -10.69
N HIS A 61 -0.35 2.39 -9.56
CA HIS A 61 -0.64 3.61 -8.80
C HIS A 61 0.08 4.86 -9.32
N LEU A 62 1.03 4.71 -10.25
CA LEU A 62 1.64 5.86 -10.90
C LEU A 62 0.54 6.68 -11.60
N PRO A 63 0.67 8.02 -11.66
CA PRO A 63 -0.31 8.92 -12.26
C PRO A 63 -0.24 8.88 -13.80
N TYR A 64 -0.04 7.69 -14.36
CA TYR A 64 0.10 7.46 -15.79
C TYR A 64 -1.21 6.89 -16.35
N PRO A 65 -1.56 7.22 -17.60
CA PRO A 65 -2.75 6.67 -18.23
C PRO A 65 -2.74 5.14 -18.25
N GLN A 66 -3.90 4.49 -18.07
CA GLN A 66 -4.04 3.04 -18.16
C GLN A 66 -3.91 2.59 -19.62
N THR A 67 -2.76 2.04 -20.00
CA THR A 67 -2.41 1.75 -21.40
C THR A 67 -2.78 0.36 -21.88
N THR A 68 -3.35 -0.49 -21.02
CA THR A 68 -3.72 -1.89 -21.31
C THR A 68 -4.58 -2.06 -22.56
N PHE A 69 -5.31 -1.02 -22.98
CA PHE A 69 -6.17 -1.02 -24.17
C PHE A 69 -5.72 -0.02 -25.26
N MET A 70 -4.48 0.46 -25.21
CA MET A 70 -3.96 1.47 -26.14
C MET A 70 -3.02 0.88 -27.20
N ASN A 71 -3.23 1.26 -28.46
CA ASN A 71 -2.29 1.02 -29.55
C ASN A 71 -1.19 2.09 -29.54
N LEU A 72 -0.28 2.02 -28.56
CA LEU A 72 0.89 2.87 -28.52
C LEU A 72 1.88 2.46 -29.61
N ASN A 73 2.52 3.45 -30.24
CA ASN A 73 3.68 3.15 -31.09
C ASN A 73 4.91 2.79 -30.24
N ALA A 74 5.93 2.18 -30.87
CA ALA A 74 7.13 1.71 -30.18
C ALA A 74 7.86 2.82 -29.38
N TYR A 75 7.90 4.04 -29.91
CA TYR A 75 8.52 5.18 -29.24
C TYR A 75 7.75 5.58 -27.98
N GLN A 76 6.42 5.64 -28.05
CA GLN A 76 5.56 5.96 -26.90
C GLN A 76 5.64 4.88 -25.83
N ALA A 77 5.65 3.60 -26.23
CA ALA A 77 5.82 2.49 -25.31
C ALA A 77 7.18 2.53 -24.60
N SER A 78 8.26 2.80 -25.34
CA SER A 78 9.60 2.97 -24.76
C SER A 78 9.66 4.15 -23.80
N GLY A 79 9.17 5.33 -24.20
CA GLY A 79 9.20 6.52 -23.35
C GLY A 79 8.37 6.36 -22.07
N LEU A 80 7.24 5.63 -22.14
CA LEU A 80 6.45 5.32 -20.95
C LEU A 80 7.20 4.37 -20.02
N LYS A 81 7.83 3.32 -20.58
CA LYS A 81 8.67 2.40 -19.82
C LYS A 81 9.81 3.14 -19.13
N ASP A 82 10.51 4.03 -19.82
CA ASP A 82 11.59 4.83 -19.25
C ASP A 82 11.09 5.77 -18.14
N ALA A 83 9.87 6.29 -18.27
CA ALA A 83 9.24 7.11 -17.24
C ALA A 83 8.80 6.29 -16.01
N ILE A 84 8.37 5.04 -16.18
CA ILE A 84 8.10 4.10 -15.08
C ILE A 84 9.41 3.74 -14.39
N ASP A 85 10.43 3.34 -15.16
CA ASP A 85 11.74 2.93 -14.67
C ASP A 85 12.44 4.06 -13.90
N SER A 86 12.33 5.30 -14.37
CA SER A 86 12.82 6.46 -13.64
C SER A 86 12.02 6.73 -12.35
N ALA A 87 10.69 6.57 -12.38
CA ALA A 87 9.85 6.87 -11.22
C ALA A 87 10.06 5.89 -10.06
N VAL A 88 10.19 4.59 -10.36
CA VAL A 88 10.44 3.54 -9.34
C VAL A 88 11.82 3.64 -8.70
N GLU A 89 12.78 4.32 -9.32
CA GLU A 89 14.12 4.54 -8.75
C GLU A 89 14.26 5.90 -8.04
N THR A 90 13.46 6.91 -8.41
CA THR A 90 13.65 8.28 -7.91
C THR A 90 12.56 8.76 -6.97
N GLY A 91 11.39 8.14 -6.99
CA GLY A 91 10.23 8.65 -6.25
C GLY A 91 9.61 9.88 -6.91
N VAL A 92 9.87 10.09 -8.20
CA VAL A 92 9.40 11.25 -8.97
C VAL A 92 8.66 10.78 -10.22
N ALA A 93 7.38 11.14 -10.33
CA ALA A 93 6.58 10.84 -11.52
C ALA A 93 6.66 11.98 -12.53
N LYS A 94 6.88 11.68 -13.80
CA LYS A 94 6.81 12.68 -14.87
C LYS A 94 5.36 13.05 -15.18
N LYS A 95 5.11 14.27 -15.64
CA LYS A 95 3.78 14.62 -16.14
C LYS A 95 3.53 13.94 -17.49
N ILE A 96 2.58 13.01 -17.52
CA ILE A 96 2.21 12.27 -18.74
C ILE A 96 0.71 12.45 -18.96
N THR A 97 0.34 12.89 -20.15
CA THR A 97 -1.07 13.11 -20.53
C THR A 97 -1.46 12.27 -21.73
N LEU A 98 -2.74 11.89 -21.77
CA LEU A 98 -3.36 11.19 -22.89
C LEU A 98 -4.28 12.15 -23.64
N SER A 99 -4.03 12.35 -24.93
CA SER A 99 -4.95 13.03 -25.85
C SER A 99 -5.02 12.24 -27.16
N ASP A 100 -6.22 12.02 -27.70
CA ASP A 100 -6.44 11.34 -28.98
C ASP A 100 -5.68 10.00 -29.14
N LYS A 101 -5.69 9.19 -28.07
CA LYS A 101 -4.95 7.90 -27.98
C LYS A 101 -3.43 8.03 -28.15
N LYS A 102 -2.87 9.23 -27.97
CA LYS A 102 -1.44 9.51 -27.95
C LYS A 102 -1.03 9.99 -26.57
N ILE A 103 0.09 9.44 -26.10
CA ILE A 103 0.75 9.90 -24.89
C ILE A 103 1.67 11.08 -25.25
N THR A 104 1.61 12.13 -24.43
CA THR A 104 2.53 13.27 -24.47
C THR A 104 3.22 13.45 -23.12
N PHE A 105 4.51 13.76 -23.16
CA PHE A 105 5.33 14.04 -21.98
C PHE A 105 5.32 15.55 -21.74
N GLY A 106 4.69 15.96 -20.65
CA GLY A 106 4.59 17.36 -20.25
C GLY A 106 5.85 17.86 -19.55
N VAL A 107 5.93 19.18 -19.39
CA VAL A 107 6.97 19.82 -18.59
C VAL A 107 6.65 19.63 -17.10
N GLY A 108 7.65 19.21 -16.33
CA GLY A 108 7.58 19.05 -14.87
C GLY A 108 7.10 17.68 -14.41
N ASN A 109 6.85 17.58 -13.10
CA ASN A 109 6.51 16.34 -12.43
C ASN A 109 5.01 16.28 -12.11
N ALA A 110 4.45 15.08 -12.15
CA ALA A 110 3.14 14.77 -11.59
C ALA A 110 3.24 14.52 -10.08
N GLN A 111 2.10 14.56 -9.39
CA GLN A 111 2.03 14.18 -7.98
C GLN A 111 2.38 12.69 -7.85
N PHE A 112 3.43 12.39 -7.08
CA PHE A 112 3.82 11.02 -6.80
C PHE A 112 2.83 10.38 -5.81
N PRO A 113 2.46 9.10 -5.98
CA PRO A 113 1.43 8.45 -5.20
C PRO A 113 1.96 7.97 -3.83
N ASP A 114 2.45 8.90 -3.01
CA ASP A 114 2.92 8.60 -1.67
C ASP A 114 1.83 7.91 -0.83
N PRO A 115 2.21 6.98 0.06
CA PRO A 115 1.25 6.25 0.88
C PRO A 115 0.61 7.17 1.91
N THR A 116 -0.71 7.07 2.02
CA THR A 116 -1.45 7.73 3.10
C THR A 116 -1.34 6.93 4.40
N LEU A 117 -1.68 7.55 5.54
CA LEU A 117 -1.80 6.82 6.80
C LEU A 117 -2.85 5.70 6.71
N LYS A 118 -3.98 5.93 6.02
CA LYS A 118 -5.01 4.91 5.79
C LYS A 118 -4.42 3.72 5.03
N ASP A 119 -3.75 3.97 3.89
CA ASP A 119 -3.18 2.91 3.06
C ASP A 119 -2.25 1.97 3.87
N ILE A 120 -1.42 2.57 4.72
CA ILE A 120 -0.44 1.84 5.53
C ILE A 120 -1.16 1.04 6.63
N LEU A 121 -2.12 1.66 7.33
CA LEU A 121 -2.87 0.99 8.39
C LEU A 121 -3.76 -0.12 7.85
N GLU A 122 -4.34 0.05 6.66
CA GLU A 122 -5.11 -0.95 5.96
C GLU A 122 -4.25 -2.17 5.61
N SER A 123 -3.11 -1.95 4.97
CA SER A 123 -2.14 -3.02 4.68
C SER A 123 -1.71 -3.77 5.95
N LEU A 124 -1.38 -3.06 7.03
CA LEU A 124 -0.96 -3.70 8.27
C LEU A 124 -2.08 -4.42 9.01
N SER A 125 -3.31 -3.92 8.91
CA SER A 125 -4.48 -4.58 9.51
C SER A 125 -4.76 -5.90 8.80
N LEU A 126 -4.63 -5.94 7.47
CA LEU A 126 -4.72 -7.19 6.70
C LEU A 126 -3.65 -8.20 7.11
N ASP A 127 -2.38 -7.76 7.24
CA ASP A 127 -1.31 -8.64 7.73
C ASP A 127 -1.58 -9.13 9.17
N ALA A 128 -2.19 -8.27 10.00
CA ALA A 128 -2.49 -8.60 11.39
C ALA A 128 -3.58 -9.66 11.56
N ASN A 129 -4.36 -9.99 10.52
CA ASN A 129 -5.34 -11.09 10.55
C ASN A 129 -4.69 -12.46 10.84
N VAL A 130 -3.38 -12.58 10.64
CA VAL A 130 -2.61 -13.77 11.04
C VAL A 130 -2.78 -14.12 12.53
N LYS A 131 -3.12 -13.14 13.37
CA LYS A 131 -3.37 -13.34 14.82
C LYS A 131 -4.52 -14.30 15.10
N ASP A 132 -5.43 -14.48 14.15
CA ASP A 132 -6.57 -15.38 14.26
C ASP A 132 -6.19 -16.85 13.98
N TYR A 133 -4.93 -17.09 13.60
CA TYR A 133 -4.38 -18.41 13.29
C TYR A 133 -3.32 -18.81 14.31
N LEU A 134 -3.60 -19.89 15.06
CA LEU A 134 -2.66 -20.42 16.05
C LEU A 134 -1.40 -21.03 15.42
N ARG A 135 -1.50 -21.53 14.18
CA ARG A 135 -0.42 -22.26 13.50
C ARG A 135 -0.36 -21.94 12.02
N PHE A 136 0.83 -22.13 11.43
CA PHE A 136 1.09 -21.89 10.02
C PHE A 136 0.22 -22.76 9.11
N GLU A 137 0.00 -24.04 9.44
CA GLU A 137 -0.72 -24.98 8.58
C GLU A 137 -2.19 -24.57 8.36
N SER A 138 -2.84 -24.07 9.41
CA SER A 138 -4.21 -23.55 9.31
C SER A 138 -4.27 -22.29 8.45
N TRP A 139 -3.33 -21.36 8.65
CA TRP A 139 -3.22 -20.17 7.82
C TRP A 139 -2.91 -20.52 6.36
N ALA A 140 -1.96 -21.41 6.12
CA ALA A 140 -1.59 -21.84 4.78
C ALA A 140 -2.78 -22.48 4.04
N SER A 141 -3.52 -23.36 4.72
CA SER A 141 -4.72 -24.00 4.15
C SER A 141 -5.79 -22.99 3.74
N ASP A 142 -6.10 -22.00 4.58
CA ASP A 142 -7.18 -21.04 4.32
C ASP A 142 -6.82 -20.05 3.19
N PHE A 143 -5.54 -19.76 3.02
CA PHE A 143 -5.04 -18.91 1.93
C PHE A 143 -4.61 -19.69 0.67
N GLY A 144 -4.82 -21.01 0.65
CA GLY A 144 -4.52 -21.87 -0.51
C GLY A 144 -3.03 -22.14 -0.75
N TYR A 145 -2.19 -21.90 0.26
CA TYR A 145 -0.77 -22.25 0.22
C TYR A 145 -0.55 -23.73 0.55
N ASN A 146 0.53 -24.30 0.01
CA ASN A 146 1.02 -25.61 0.45
C ASN A 146 1.57 -25.49 1.88
N VAL A 147 1.09 -26.35 2.79
CA VAL A 147 1.51 -26.42 4.20
C VAL A 147 3.00 -26.75 4.40
N ASP A 148 3.68 -27.25 3.37
CA ASP A 148 5.13 -27.49 3.36
C ASP A 148 5.92 -26.36 2.66
N SER A 149 5.25 -25.28 2.22
CA SER A 149 5.90 -24.17 1.53
C SER A 149 6.69 -23.28 2.48
N ARG A 150 8.01 -23.31 2.34
CA ARG A 150 8.94 -22.42 3.06
C ARG A 150 8.74 -20.95 2.72
N GLU A 151 8.27 -20.64 1.51
CA GLU A 151 7.99 -19.27 1.09
C GLU A 151 6.73 -18.75 1.78
N ALA A 152 5.67 -19.56 1.82
CA ALA A 152 4.45 -19.22 2.56
C ALA A 152 4.73 -19.09 4.07
N GLU A 153 5.59 -19.93 4.65
CA GLU A 153 5.98 -19.82 6.06
C GLU A 153 6.73 -18.50 6.35
N LYS A 154 7.57 -18.03 5.42
CA LYS A 154 8.21 -16.71 5.53
C LYS A 154 7.18 -15.58 5.51
N THR A 155 6.16 -15.67 4.64
CA THR A 155 5.06 -14.71 4.59
C THR A 155 4.28 -14.71 5.89
N TYR A 156 3.88 -15.89 6.39
CA TYR A 156 3.21 -16.05 7.69
C TYR A 156 3.98 -15.39 8.83
N LYS A 157 5.29 -15.66 8.95
CA LYS A 157 6.17 -15.04 9.96
C LYS A 157 6.28 -13.52 9.79
N SER A 158 6.25 -13.03 8.55
CA SER A 158 6.27 -11.58 8.27
C SER A 158 4.98 -10.92 8.72
N CYS A 159 3.82 -11.54 8.45
CA CYS A 159 2.53 -11.11 8.96
C CYS A 159 2.50 -11.12 10.49
N GLN A 160 3.06 -12.15 11.15
CA GLN A 160 3.12 -12.21 12.62
C GLN A 160 3.90 -11.02 13.19
N LYS A 161 5.05 -10.71 12.59
CA LYS A 161 5.86 -9.55 12.97
C LYS A 161 5.12 -8.23 12.76
N ALA A 162 4.32 -8.12 11.70
CA ALA A 162 3.46 -6.96 11.45
C ALA A 162 2.36 -6.83 12.51
N ALA A 163 1.69 -7.94 12.86
CA ALA A 163 0.68 -7.99 13.91
C ALA A 163 1.23 -7.55 15.27
N GLU A 164 2.39 -8.08 15.66
CA GLU A 164 3.09 -7.70 16.90
C GLU A 164 3.49 -6.22 16.90
N GLY A 165 4.05 -5.75 15.78
CA GLY A 165 4.45 -4.37 15.59
C GLY A 165 3.28 -3.39 15.71
N LEU A 166 2.19 -3.68 15.02
CA LEU A 166 0.97 -2.90 15.06
C LEU A 166 0.33 -2.93 16.46
N SER A 167 0.28 -4.10 17.09
CA SER A 167 -0.24 -4.26 18.46
C SER A 167 0.55 -3.41 19.46
N LYS A 168 1.89 -3.35 19.34
CA LYS A 168 2.74 -2.48 20.14
C LYS A 168 2.43 -1.00 19.94
N VAL A 169 2.20 -0.57 18.71
CA VAL A 169 1.88 0.82 18.38
C VAL A 169 0.48 1.18 18.90
N LEU A 170 -0.52 0.34 18.71
CA LEU A 170 -1.89 0.65 19.14
C LEU A 170 -2.07 0.46 20.66
N GLY A 171 -1.29 -0.43 21.25
CA GLY A 171 -1.39 -0.82 22.66
C GLY A 171 -2.37 -1.98 22.89
N GLY A 172 -2.39 -2.96 22.00
CA GLY A 172 -3.17 -4.20 22.14
C GLY A 172 -3.91 -4.63 20.86
N THR A 173 -4.25 -5.92 20.81
CA THR A 173 -4.97 -6.55 19.67
C THR A 173 -6.41 -6.07 19.53
N GLU A 174 -7.08 -5.70 20.62
CA GLU A 174 -8.45 -5.16 20.59
C GLU A 174 -8.57 -3.91 19.70
N LYS A 175 -7.53 -3.07 19.70
CA LYS A 175 -7.49 -1.88 18.85
C LYS A 175 -7.19 -2.19 17.38
N ILE A 176 -6.55 -3.33 17.10
CA ILE A 176 -6.40 -3.82 15.72
C ILE A 176 -7.78 -4.23 15.19
N ASN A 177 -8.58 -4.94 16.00
CA ASN A 177 -9.95 -5.32 15.61
C ASN A 177 -10.80 -4.08 15.31
N LYS A 178 -10.82 -3.10 16.23
CA LYS A 178 -11.53 -1.83 16.02
C LYS A 178 -11.04 -1.09 14.76
N LEU A 179 -9.73 -1.03 14.53
CA LEU A 179 -9.17 -0.41 13.33
C LEU A 179 -9.65 -1.14 12.06
N THR A 180 -9.67 -2.47 12.07
CA THR A 180 -10.09 -3.31 10.94
C THR A 180 -11.57 -3.10 10.63
N GLU A 181 -12.43 -3.05 11.66
CA GLU A 181 -13.86 -2.75 11.54
C GLU A 181 -14.08 -1.37 10.90
N LEU A 182 -13.42 -0.33 11.42
CA LEU A 182 -13.54 1.03 10.89
C LEU A 182 -13.11 1.13 9.43
N LEU A 183 -12.02 0.46 9.04
CA LEU A 183 -11.55 0.43 7.66
C LEU A 183 -12.54 -0.29 6.75
N TYR A 184 -13.09 -1.43 7.20
CA TYR A 184 -14.11 -2.15 6.45
C TYR A 184 -15.37 -1.29 6.24
N GLU A 185 -15.83 -0.58 7.27
CA GLU A 185 -16.99 0.31 7.16
C GLU A 185 -16.74 1.45 6.16
N ILE A 186 -15.54 2.05 6.17
CA ILE A 186 -15.16 3.10 5.21
C ILE A 186 -15.23 2.58 3.77
N ASP A 187 -14.69 1.39 3.51
CA ASP A 187 -14.65 0.84 2.15
C ASP A 187 -16.04 0.39 1.65
N ASN A 188 -16.99 0.18 2.57
CA ASN A 188 -18.38 -0.18 2.28
C ASN A 188 -19.37 0.99 2.45
N GLU A 189 -18.92 2.21 2.76
CA GLU A 189 -19.78 3.38 2.78
C GLU A 189 -20.40 3.60 1.39
N PRO A 190 -21.74 3.72 1.27
CA PRO A 190 -22.36 4.02 -0.01
C PRO A 190 -21.89 5.40 -0.46
N THR A 191 -21.09 5.44 -1.53
CA THR A 191 -20.63 6.70 -2.11
C THR A 191 -21.83 7.62 -2.40
N PRO A 192 -21.81 8.89 -1.95
CA PRO A 192 -22.90 9.80 -2.23
C PRO A 192 -23.03 9.93 -3.75
N LYS A 193 -24.20 9.59 -4.29
CA LYS A 193 -24.52 9.77 -5.70
C LYS A 193 -24.19 11.22 -6.05
N LYS A 194 -23.25 11.42 -6.98
CA LYS A 194 -22.99 12.74 -7.56
C LYS A 194 -24.30 13.27 -8.12
N VAL A 195 -24.96 14.17 -7.40
CA VAL A 195 -26.07 14.95 -7.93
C VAL A 195 -25.45 15.77 -9.05
N LYS A 196 -25.78 15.43 -10.31
CA LYS A 196 -25.42 16.28 -11.44
C LYS A 196 -26.03 17.67 -11.17
N PRO A 197 -25.25 18.77 -11.29
CA PRO A 197 -25.82 20.10 -11.25
C PRO A 197 -26.85 20.30 -12.37
#